data_AF-A0A069QKE2-F1
#
_entry.id   AF-A0A069QKE2-F1
#
_cell.length_a   1.000
_cell.length_b   1.000
_cell.length_c   1.000
_cell.angle_alpha   90.00
_cell.angle_beta   90.00
_cell.angle_gamma   90.00
#
_symmetry.space_group_name_H-M   'P 1'
#
loop_
_entity.id
_entity.type
_entity.pdbx_description
1 polymer ?
#
loop_
_entity_poly.entity_id
_entity_poly.type
_entity_poly.pdbx_seq_one_letter_code
_entity_poly.pdbx_strand_id
1 'polypeptide(L)'
;FTWKACRQISLGWKAVQKEQATEVEKKEDGDEQILSSLPSLTEEEILPLVSAEITAHKTKPKPLYTEATLLSAMENAGKEVEDAESKKAMAECGIGTPATRANIIETLILRDYICRDKKSIIPTEKGLAVYEIVKDKKIANAEMTGSWELALAAIEAGKMPSDKFAQGINSYVGTICEELLSLSSEQKSYPVYRCPKCGQQSVGIYAKVAKCRHETCGFHVFREVCGILLSEDNIHDLISSGRTPILKGLTSKAGKKFNARLVLGEDYATSFEFENKKGKQKGR
;
A
#
# COMPACT_ATOMS: atom_id res chain seq x y z
N PHE A 1 29.35 2.96 32.06
CA PHE A 1 28.89 4.07 31.21
C PHE A 1 29.82 4.17 30.03
N THR A 2 29.31 4.45 28.83
CA THR A 2 30.12 4.67 27.63
C THR A 2 29.89 6.10 27.18
N TRP A 3 30.95 6.89 27.05
CA TRP A 3 30.88 8.23 26.47
C TRP A 3 31.54 8.21 25.10
N LYS A 4 30.85 8.78 24.11
CA LYS A 4 31.36 8.89 22.73
C LYS A 4 31.41 10.37 22.36
N ALA A 5 32.54 10.81 21.83
CA ALA A 5 32.65 12.10 21.16
C ALA A 5 33.33 11.91 19.80
N CYS A 6 32.81 12.59 18.79
CA CYS A 6 33.41 12.62 17.46
C CYS A 6 33.93 14.03 17.18
N ARG A 7 35.26 14.15 17.05
CA ARG A 7 35.91 15.39 16.62
C ARG A 7 36.31 15.26 15.15
N GLN A 8 35.88 16.21 14.34
CA GLN A 8 36.30 16.27 12.94
C GLN A 8 37.76 16.77 12.85
N ILE A 9 38.66 15.91 12.36
CA ILE A 9 40.09 16.22 12.23
C ILE A 9 40.39 16.89 10.88
N SER A 10 39.68 16.51 9.82
CA SER A 10 39.76 17.13 8.49
C SER A 10 38.41 17.05 7.79
N LEU A 11 38.07 18.09 7.00
CA LEU A 11 36.82 18.16 6.24
C LEU A 11 36.79 17.16 5.07
N GLY A 12 37.93 16.87 4.44
CA GLY A 12 38.01 15.97 3.28
C GLY A 12 36.98 16.29 2.19
N TRP A 13 36.26 15.27 1.72
CA TRP A 13 35.22 15.40 0.70
C TRP A 13 34.03 16.30 1.12
N LYS A 14 33.79 16.49 2.44
CA LYS A 14 32.79 17.43 2.95
C LYS A 14 33.12 18.89 2.59
N ALA A 15 34.37 19.20 2.21
CA ALA A 15 34.75 20.52 1.71
C ALA A 15 34.18 20.84 0.32
N VAL A 16 33.81 19.82 -0.45
CA VAL A 16 33.32 19.93 -1.84
C VAL A 16 31.78 20.01 -1.87
N GLN A 17 31.08 19.34 -0.96
CA GLN A 17 29.63 19.44 -0.79
C GLN A 17 29.25 20.54 0.21
N LYS A 18 29.42 21.81 -0.16
CA LYS A 18 29.18 22.94 0.75
C LYS A 18 27.70 23.21 1.13
N GLU A 19 26.72 22.46 0.61
CA GLU A 19 25.29 22.83 0.76
C GLU A 19 24.33 21.76 1.30
N GLN A 20 24.76 20.55 1.67
CA GLN A 20 23.83 19.52 2.21
C GLN A 20 24.11 19.05 3.65
N ALA A 21 25.17 19.55 4.29
CA ALA A 21 25.63 19.02 5.58
C ALA A 21 24.93 19.60 6.82
N THR A 22 23.93 20.48 6.70
CA THR A 22 23.32 21.13 7.88
C THR A 22 22.07 20.47 8.43
N GLU A 23 21.43 19.51 7.75
CA GLU A 23 20.16 18.94 8.24
C GLU A 23 20.04 17.41 8.31
N VAL A 24 20.95 16.64 7.68
CA VAL A 24 20.76 15.17 7.56
C VAL A 24 21.34 14.38 8.74
N GLU A 25 22.32 14.89 9.49
CA GLU A 25 22.95 14.12 10.59
C GLU A 25 22.19 14.18 11.93
N LYS A 26 20.99 14.77 12.01
CA LYS A 26 20.23 14.89 13.28
C LYS A 26 19.20 13.80 13.57
N LYS A 27 19.07 12.78 12.71
CA LYS A 27 18.00 11.78 12.89
C LYS A 27 18.42 10.34 12.54
N GLU A 28 19.60 9.90 12.94
CA GLU A 28 19.81 8.47 13.12
C GLU A 28 20.48 8.19 14.47
N ASP A 29 19.84 7.26 15.16
CA ASP A 29 20.13 6.65 16.45
C ASP A 29 19.84 7.44 17.74
N GLY A 30 19.14 6.77 18.64
CA GLY A 30 18.36 7.37 19.71
C GLY A 30 19.19 8.03 20.80
N ASP A 31 18.76 9.20 21.28
CA ASP A 31 19.09 9.88 22.55
C ASP A 31 20.56 9.87 23.05
N GLU A 32 21.54 9.42 22.27
CA GLU A 32 22.96 9.53 22.60
C GLU A 32 23.43 10.93 22.19
N GLN A 33 23.57 11.82 23.17
CA GLN A 33 24.25 13.10 22.98
C GLN A 33 25.71 12.84 22.56
N ILE A 34 25.99 12.90 21.27
CA ILE A 34 27.37 12.89 20.76
C ILE A 34 28.01 14.22 21.13
N LEU A 35 28.93 14.19 22.09
CA LEU A 35 29.67 15.38 22.51
C LEU A 35 30.66 15.83 21.42
N SER A 36 30.92 17.14 21.30
CA SER A 36 31.92 17.69 20.37
C SER A 36 33.36 17.34 20.78
N SER A 37 33.57 17.02 22.06
CA SER A 37 34.85 16.64 22.65
C SER A 37 34.63 15.96 24.00
N LEU A 38 35.48 14.99 24.33
CA LEU A 38 35.61 14.48 25.70
C LEU A 38 36.62 15.33 26.48
N PRO A 39 36.46 15.46 27.81
CA PRO A 39 37.53 15.95 28.66
C PRO A 39 38.76 15.02 28.55
N SER A 40 39.95 15.56 28.79
CA SER A 40 41.18 14.76 28.85
C SER A 40 41.13 13.86 30.09
N LEU A 41 41.12 12.55 29.87
CA LEU A 41 41.08 11.52 30.91
C LEU A 41 42.26 10.56 30.74
N THR A 42 42.76 10.01 31.85
CA THR A 42 43.80 8.96 31.84
C THR A 42 43.23 7.58 32.19
N GLU A 43 43.92 6.53 31.76
CA GLU A 43 43.57 5.15 32.15
C GLU A 43 43.63 5.02 33.69
N GLU A 44 42.66 4.32 34.27
CA GLU A 44 42.49 4.15 35.74
C GLU A 44 42.10 5.41 36.54
N GLU A 45 41.77 6.52 35.88
CA GLU A 45 41.28 7.72 36.57
C GLU A 45 39.92 7.46 37.26
N ILE A 46 39.84 7.77 38.57
CA ILE A 46 38.64 7.56 39.38
C ILE A 46 37.74 8.81 39.29
N LEU A 47 36.56 8.65 38.71
CA LEU A 47 35.57 9.74 38.59
C LEU A 47 34.46 9.62 39.63
N PRO A 48 34.10 10.71 40.35
CA PRO A 48 32.99 10.70 41.29
C PRO A 48 31.64 10.67 40.56
N LEU A 49 30.73 9.80 41.01
CA LEU A 49 29.34 9.78 40.53
C LEU A 49 28.56 10.94 41.18
N VAL A 50 28.23 11.96 40.39
CA VAL A 50 27.51 13.16 40.86
C VAL A 50 26.01 12.90 41.01
N SER A 51 25.41 12.19 40.06
CA SER A 51 23.97 11.88 40.05
C SER A 51 23.69 10.61 39.25
N ALA A 52 22.61 9.92 39.60
CA ALA A 52 22.09 8.79 38.84
C ALA A 52 20.55 8.89 38.80
N GLU A 53 19.99 8.75 37.61
CA GLU A 53 18.54 8.80 37.38
C GLU A 53 18.10 7.51 36.70
N ILE A 54 16.92 7.01 37.08
CA ILE A 54 16.30 5.86 36.42
C ILE A 54 15.41 6.40 35.30
N THR A 55 15.81 6.19 34.04
CA THR A 55 15.01 6.58 32.88
C THR A 55 14.23 5.39 32.35
N ALA A 56 12.92 5.57 32.19
CA ALA A 56 12.05 4.56 31.57
C ALA A 56 11.89 4.87 30.09
N HIS A 57 12.32 3.95 29.22
CA HIS A 57 12.16 4.06 27.78
C HIS A 57 11.12 3.05 27.28
N LYS A 58 10.42 3.41 26.20
CA LYS A 58 9.50 2.51 25.48
C LYS A 58 10.02 2.28 24.07
N THR A 59 9.93 1.04 23.60
CA THR A 59 10.17 0.73 22.19
C THR A 59 9.11 1.41 21.33
N LYS A 60 9.53 1.92 20.18
CA LYS A 60 8.62 2.46 19.17
C LYS A 60 8.29 1.36 18.16
N PRO A 61 7.04 1.28 17.66
CA PRO A 61 6.74 0.39 16.55
C PRO A 61 7.60 0.74 15.35
N LYS A 62 7.87 -0.24 14.48
CA LYS A 62 8.58 0.01 13.22
C LYS A 62 7.85 1.11 12.43
N PRO A 63 8.56 2.12 11.92
CA PRO A 63 7.93 3.17 11.13
C PRO A 63 7.34 2.58 9.85
N LEU A 64 6.28 3.20 9.35
CA LEU A 64 5.72 2.85 8.05
C LEU A 64 6.73 3.11 6.94
N TYR A 65 6.63 2.33 5.87
CA TYR A 65 7.47 2.52 4.69
C TYR A 65 7.16 3.88 4.04
N THR A 66 8.23 4.61 3.72
CA THR A 66 8.28 5.63 2.66
C THR A 66 8.74 4.98 1.36
N GLU A 67 8.65 5.69 0.23
CA GLU A 67 9.15 5.19 -1.05
C GLU A 67 10.65 4.83 -1.00
N ALA A 68 11.48 5.68 -0.40
CA ALA A 68 12.91 5.42 -0.24
C ALA A 68 13.19 4.19 0.64
N THR A 69 12.50 4.06 1.77
CA THR A 69 12.69 2.91 2.66
C THR A 69 12.11 1.63 2.06
N LEU A 70 11.05 1.71 1.24
CA LEU A 70 10.50 0.56 0.53
C LEU A 70 11.47 0.09 -0.57
N LEU A 71 12.06 1.02 -1.33
CA LEU A 71 13.10 0.70 -2.31
C LEU A 71 14.31 0.03 -1.65
N SER A 72 14.75 0.57 -0.51
CA SER A 72 15.82 -0.03 0.29
C SER A 72 15.44 -1.43 0.82
N ALA A 73 14.18 -1.62 1.24
CA ALA A 73 13.68 -2.93 1.66
C ALA A 73 13.64 -3.94 0.49
N MET A 74 13.24 -3.51 -0.71
CA MET A 74 13.26 -4.35 -1.91
C MET A 74 14.69 -4.78 -2.27
N GLU A 75 15.65 -3.86 -2.20
CA GLU A 75 17.07 -4.14 -2.42
C GLU A 75 17.66 -5.11 -1.38
N ASN A 76 17.26 -4.96 -0.12
CA ASN A 76 17.79 -5.72 1.00
C ASN A 76 16.91 -6.91 1.42
N ALA A 77 15.94 -7.30 0.60
CA ALA A 77 14.96 -8.34 0.93
C ALA A 77 15.61 -9.68 1.32
N GLY A 78 16.81 -9.98 0.79
CA GLY A 78 17.60 -11.16 1.16
C GLY A 78 18.02 -11.22 2.63
N LYS A 79 18.01 -10.11 3.39
CA LYS A 79 18.40 -10.12 4.81
C LYS A 79 17.49 -10.99 5.68
N GLU A 80 16.21 -11.06 5.33
CA GLU A 80 15.20 -11.84 6.05
C GLU A 80 15.02 -13.26 5.48
N VAL A 81 15.89 -13.68 4.56
CA VAL A 81 15.93 -15.06 4.06
C VAL A 81 16.81 -15.90 4.96
N GLU A 82 16.29 -17.06 5.38
CA GLU A 82 16.97 -18.02 6.26
C GLU A 82 18.01 -18.86 5.48
N ASP A 83 17.68 -19.29 4.26
CA ASP A 83 18.58 -20.08 3.42
C ASP A 83 19.79 -19.28 2.94
N ALA A 84 21.00 -19.81 3.19
CA ALA A 84 22.25 -19.11 2.95
C ALA A 84 22.55 -18.92 1.46
N GLU A 85 22.17 -19.88 0.60
CA GLU A 85 22.40 -19.79 -0.85
C GLU A 85 21.44 -18.77 -1.49
N SER A 86 20.16 -18.83 -1.13
CA SER A 86 19.13 -17.87 -1.57
C SER A 86 19.43 -16.46 -1.06
N LYS A 87 19.88 -16.32 0.18
CA LYS A 87 20.34 -15.03 0.74
C LYS A 87 21.51 -14.44 -0.05
N LYS A 88 22.46 -15.27 -0.47
CA LYS A 88 23.60 -14.83 -1.29
C LYS A 88 23.15 -14.40 -2.69
N ALA A 89 22.24 -15.14 -3.33
CA ALA A 89 21.67 -14.74 -4.62
C ALA A 89 20.89 -13.43 -4.54
N MET A 90 20.14 -13.22 -3.44
CA MET A 90 19.39 -11.99 -3.20
C MET A 90 20.24 -10.82 -2.68
N ALA A 91 21.48 -11.05 -2.27
CA ALA A 91 22.34 -9.98 -1.76
C ALA A 91 22.71 -8.95 -2.83
N GLU A 92 22.79 -9.36 -4.09
CA GLU A 92 23.13 -8.48 -5.21
C GLU A 92 21.88 -7.89 -5.89
N CYS A 93 20.82 -8.68 -6.05
CA CYS A 93 19.63 -8.26 -6.80
C CYS A 93 18.43 -7.84 -5.94
N GLY A 94 18.28 -8.37 -4.71
CA GLY A 94 17.06 -8.18 -3.92
C GLY A 94 15.81 -8.67 -4.67
N ILE A 95 14.66 -8.01 -4.43
CA ILE A 95 13.44 -8.18 -5.22
C ILE A 95 13.45 -7.15 -6.35
N GLY A 96 13.71 -7.62 -7.58
CA GLY A 96 13.78 -6.81 -8.78
C GLY A 96 15.07 -5.98 -8.89
N THR A 97 15.42 -5.59 -10.11
CA THR A 97 16.63 -4.81 -10.39
C THR A 97 16.43 -3.31 -10.13
N PRO A 98 17.51 -2.51 -9.98
CA PRO A 98 17.39 -1.06 -9.77
C PRO A 98 16.46 -0.36 -10.78
N ALA A 99 16.43 -0.84 -12.04
CA ALA A 99 15.58 -0.30 -13.09
C ALA A 99 14.07 -0.62 -12.93
N THR A 100 13.71 -1.72 -12.27
CA THR A 100 12.31 -2.17 -12.20
C THR A 100 11.61 -1.81 -10.89
N ARG A 101 12.36 -1.58 -9.80
CA ARG A 101 11.78 -1.32 -8.46
C ARG A 101 10.84 -0.12 -8.43
N ALA A 102 11.24 1.01 -9.02
CA ALA A 102 10.39 2.20 -9.10
C ALA A 102 9.09 1.94 -9.89
N ASN A 103 9.19 1.24 -11.02
CA ASN A 103 8.03 0.88 -11.85
C ASN A 103 7.07 -0.09 -11.13
N ILE A 104 7.60 -1.00 -10.29
CA ILE A 104 6.77 -1.88 -9.46
C ILE A 104 5.93 -1.06 -8.48
N ILE A 105 6.54 -0.11 -7.78
CA ILE A 105 5.84 0.77 -6.82
C ILE A 105 4.75 1.58 -7.54
N GLU A 106 5.09 2.20 -8.68
CA GLU A 106 4.10 2.95 -9.47
C GLU A 106 2.96 2.06 -9.98
N THR A 107 3.25 0.82 -10.37
CA THR A 107 2.22 -0.13 -10.81
C THR A 107 1.27 -0.51 -9.67
N LEU A 108 1.79 -0.69 -8.45
CA LEU A 108 0.96 -0.99 -7.27
C LEU A 108 0.06 0.19 -6.90
N ILE A 109 0.54 1.42 -7.06
CA ILE A 109 -0.24 2.65 -6.85
C ILE A 109 -1.30 2.79 -7.94
N LEU A 110 -0.92 2.66 -9.22
CA LEU A 110 -1.84 2.76 -10.36
C LEU A 110 -2.97 1.74 -10.28
N ARG A 111 -2.67 0.52 -9.81
CA ARG A 111 -3.65 -0.57 -9.63
C ARG A 111 -4.41 -0.49 -8.30
N ASP A 112 -4.17 0.54 -7.49
CA ASP A 112 -4.90 0.83 -6.25
C ASP A 112 -4.71 -0.25 -5.18
N TYR A 113 -3.53 -0.87 -5.11
CA TYR A 113 -3.15 -1.80 -4.04
C TYR A 113 -2.49 -1.09 -2.86
N ILE A 114 -1.75 -0.02 -3.14
CA ILE A 114 -1.13 0.85 -2.14
C ILE A 114 -1.39 2.31 -2.52
N CYS A 115 -1.31 3.22 -1.56
CA CYS A 115 -1.42 4.65 -1.80
C CYS A 115 -0.40 5.46 -1.00
N ARG A 116 -0.17 6.71 -1.44
CA ARG A 116 0.68 7.69 -0.75
C ARG A 116 -0.15 8.44 0.28
N ASP A 117 0.15 8.25 1.56
CA ASP A 117 -0.34 9.09 2.65
C ASP A 117 0.80 9.97 3.15
N LYS A 118 0.81 11.23 2.69
CA LYS A 118 1.90 12.18 2.92
C LYS A 118 3.24 11.64 2.42
N LYS A 119 4.12 11.21 3.33
CA LYS A 119 5.44 10.62 3.03
C LYS A 119 5.44 9.09 3.13
N SER A 120 4.36 8.51 3.64
CA SER A 120 4.23 7.08 3.88
C SER A 120 3.47 6.41 2.75
N ILE A 121 3.76 5.14 2.53
CA ILE A 121 3.07 4.21 1.65
C ILE A 121 2.24 3.30 2.54
N ILE A 122 0.93 3.26 2.29
CA ILE A 122 -0.01 2.44 3.05
C ILE A 122 -0.81 1.53 2.10
N PRO A 123 -1.18 0.31 2.53
CA PRO A 123 -2.00 -0.57 1.71
C PRO A 123 -3.45 -0.06 1.68
N THR A 124 -4.12 -0.25 0.55
CA THR A 124 -5.56 -0.02 0.42
C THR A 124 -6.34 -1.24 0.90
N GLU A 125 -7.66 -1.13 1.05
CA GLU A 125 -8.53 -2.29 1.33
C GLU A 125 -8.37 -3.40 0.28
N LYS A 126 -8.21 -3.00 -0.99
CA LYS A 126 -7.96 -3.92 -2.11
C LYS A 126 -6.60 -4.59 -1.98
N GLY A 127 -5.57 -3.85 -1.61
CA GLY A 127 -4.23 -4.39 -1.34
C GLY A 127 -4.24 -5.40 -0.21
N LEU A 128 -4.88 -5.06 0.91
CA LEU A 128 -5.03 -5.95 2.06
C LEU A 128 -5.82 -7.21 1.70
N ALA A 129 -6.91 -7.09 0.95
CA ALA A 129 -7.68 -8.25 0.52
C ALA A 129 -6.84 -9.22 -0.34
N VAL A 130 -6.03 -8.71 -1.27
CA VAL A 130 -5.12 -9.55 -2.06
C VAL A 130 -4.02 -10.15 -1.19
N TYR A 131 -3.42 -9.34 -0.31
CA TYR A 131 -2.39 -9.80 0.62
C TYR A 131 -2.89 -10.96 1.47
N GLU A 132 -4.08 -10.87 2.07
CA GLU A 132 -4.65 -11.94 2.89
C GLU A 132 -4.85 -13.26 2.13
N ILE A 133 -5.11 -13.20 0.83
CA ILE A 133 -5.27 -14.40 -0.02
C ILE A 133 -3.91 -15.07 -0.28
N VAL A 134 -2.83 -14.29 -0.44
CA VAL A 134 -1.55 -14.80 -0.95
C VAL A 134 -0.42 -14.84 0.09
N LYS A 135 -0.57 -14.23 1.27
CA LYS A 135 0.51 -14.07 2.26
C LYS A 135 1.16 -15.38 2.70
N ASP A 136 0.37 -16.45 2.77
CA ASP A 136 0.83 -17.79 3.20
C ASP A 136 1.20 -18.69 2.01
N LYS A 137 1.23 -18.12 0.79
CA LYS A 137 1.52 -18.83 -0.45
C LYS A 137 2.94 -18.56 -0.91
N LYS A 138 3.54 -19.54 -1.60
CA LYS A 138 4.89 -19.41 -2.16
C LYS A 138 5.05 -18.20 -3.08
N ILE A 139 3.98 -17.77 -3.77
CA ILE A 139 3.99 -16.63 -4.69
C ILE A 139 4.31 -15.30 -4.01
N ALA A 140 4.06 -15.19 -2.70
CA ALA A 140 4.38 -14.00 -1.90
C ALA A 140 5.71 -14.13 -1.14
N ASN A 141 6.41 -15.26 -1.24
CA ASN A 141 7.66 -15.49 -0.52
C ASN A 141 8.86 -14.88 -1.29
N ALA A 142 9.56 -13.96 -0.63
CA ALA A 142 10.78 -13.33 -1.13
C ALA A 142 11.87 -14.35 -1.48
N GLU A 143 12.01 -15.44 -0.71
CA GLU A 143 12.97 -16.51 -0.94
C GLU A 143 12.74 -17.20 -2.30
N MET A 144 11.47 -17.43 -2.68
CA MET A 144 11.16 -18.00 -3.99
C MET A 144 11.61 -17.08 -5.12
N THR A 145 11.53 -15.76 -4.93
CA THR A 145 12.06 -14.79 -5.90
C THR A 145 13.58 -14.93 -6.02
N GLY A 146 14.30 -15.08 -4.90
CA GLY A 146 15.73 -15.35 -4.90
C GLY A 146 16.12 -16.64 -5.64
N SER A 147 15.34 -17.70 -5.46
CA SER A 147 15.57 -18.96 -6.17
C SER A 147 15.44 -18.83 -7.70
N TRP A 148 14.52 -17.97 -8.17
CA TRP A 148 14.36 -17.70 -9.60
C TRP A 148 15.51 -16.89 -10.17
N GLU A 149 15.99 -15.87 -9.45
CA GLU A 149 17.17 -15.10 -9.86
C GLU A 149 18.42 -16.01 -9.95
N LEU A 150 18.59 -16.93 -8.99
CA LEU A 150 19.68 -17.92 -9.04
C LEU A 150 19.56 -18.83 -10.27
N ALA A 151 18.35 -19.31 -10.58
CA ALA A 151 18.10 -20.12 -11.76
C ALA A 151 18.37 -19.34 -13.06
N LEU A 152 17.97 -18.06 -13.14
CA LEU A 152 18.23 -17.19 -14.28
C LEU A 152 19.75 -16.96 -14.46
N ALA A 153 20.49 -16.70 -13.39
CA ALA A 153 21.95 -16.59 -13.44
C ALA A 153 22.62 -17.90 -13.86
N ALA A 154 22.09 -19.06 -13.44
CA ALA A 154 22.58 -20.36 -13.88
C ALA A 154 22.34 -20.62 -15.38
N ILE A 155 21.23 -20.11 -15.93
CA ILE A 155 20.94 -20.16 -17.37
C ILE A 155 21.92 -19.26 -18.13
N GLU A 156 22.15 -18.03 -17.66
CA GLU A 156 23.13 -17.10 -18.25
C GLU A 156 24.55 -17.72 -18.27
N ALA A 157 24.93 -18.40 -17.19
CA ALA A 157 26.20 -19.12 -17.09
C ALA A 157 26.26 -20.45 -17.88
N GLY A 158 25.18 -20.84 -18.58
CA GLY A 158 25.10 -22.10 -19.33
C GLY A 158 25.04 -23.37 -18.47
N LYS A 159 24.79 -23.25 -17.17
CA LYS A 159 24.73 -24.36 -16.20
C LYS A 159 23.34 -25.01 -16.10
N MET A 160 22.31 -24.32 -16.59
CA MET A 160 20.93 -24.81 -16.62
C MET A 160 20.30 -24.60 -18.01
N PRO A 161 19.67 -25.62 -18.61
CA PRO A 161 18.89 -25.44 -19.83
C PRO A 161 17.62 -24.60 -19.55
N SER A 162 17.37 -23.59 -20.39
CA SER A 162 16.18 -22.73 -20.30
C SER A 162 14.86 -23.53 -20.31
N ASP A 163 14.81 -24.62 -21.07
CA ASP A 163 13.60 -25.46 -21.17
C ASP A 163 13.21 -26.11 -19.83
N LYS A 164 14.20 -26.49 -19.02
CA LYS A 164 13.94 -27.07 -17.69
C LYS A 164 13.34 -26.04 -16.75
N PHE A 165 13.84 -24.80 -16.81
CA PHE A 165 13.29 -23.70 -16.03
C PHE A 165 11.85 -23.39 -16.44
N ALA A 166 11.57 -23.29 -17.75
CA ALA A 166 10.23 -23.06 -18.26
C ALA A 166 9.23 -24.16 -17.85
N GLN A 167 9.63 -25.43 -17.89
CA GLN A 167 8.80 -26.54 -17.40
C GLN A 167 8.50 -26.41 -15.90
N GLY A 168 9.50 -26.03 -15.10
CA GLY A 168 9.33 -25.76 -13.66
C GLY A 168 8.31 -24.64 -13.39
N ILE A 169 8.40 -23.53 -14.14
CA ILE A 169 7.46 -22.42 -14.03
C ILE A 169 6.04 -22.88 -14.41
N ASN A 170 5.86 -23.61 -15.51
CA ASN A 170 4.54 -24.10 -15.91
C ASN A 170 3.91 -25.03 -14.88
N SER A 171 4.71 -25.95 -14.32
CA SER A 171 4.25 -26.82 -13.23
C SER A 171 3.82 -26.00 -12.01
N TYR A 172 4.62 -25.01 -11.63
CA TYR A 172 4.32 -24.14 -10.50
C TYR A 172 3.04 -23.32 -10.72
N VAL A 173 2.86 -22.77 -11.93
CA VAL A 173 1.63 -22.05 -12.32
C VAL A 173 0.40 -22.96 -12.18
N GLY A 174 0.49 -24.23 -12.59
CA GLY A 174 -0.59 -25.20 -12.39
C GLY A 174 -0.95 -25.36 -10.91
N THR A 175 0.04 -25.66 -10.08
CA THR A 175 -0.14 -25.86 -8.64
C THR A 175 -0.75 -24.64 -7.94
N ILE A 176 -0.22 -23.43 -8.20
CA ILE A 176 -0.74 -22.23 -7.54
C ILE A 176 -2.15 -21.88 -8.01
N CYS A 177 -2.51 -22.15 -9.27
CA CYS A 177 -3.88 -21.97 -9.75
C CYS A 177 -4.85 -22.88 -9.01
N GLU A 178 -4.52 -24.17 -8.85
CA GLU A 178 -5.33 -25.14 -8.11
C GLU A 178 -5.48 -24.73 -6.63
N GLU A 179 -4.39 -24.31 -6.00
CA GLU A 179 -4.39 -23.82 -4.62
C GLU A 179 -5.28 -22.57 -4.45
N LEU A 180 -5.24 -21.61 -5.38
CA LEU A 180 -6.04 -20.39 -5.28
C LEU A 180 -7.52 -20.64 -5.61
N LEU A 181 -7.81 -21.55 -6.54
CA LEU A 181 -9.18 -21.93 -6.87
C LEU A 181 -9.84 -22.67 -5.71
N SER A 182 -9.11 -23.51 -4.98
CA SER A 182 -9.65 -24.19 -3.79
C SER A 182 -9.98 -23.23 -2.63
N LEU A 183 -9.27 -22.10 -2.50
CA LEU A 183 -9.60 -21.04 -1.53
C LEU A 183 -10.87 -20.26 -1.90
N SER A 184 -11.29 -20.28 -3.18
CA SER A 184 -12.43 -19.47 -3.65
C SER A 184 -13.78 -19.87 -3.04
N SER A 185 -13.91 -21.07 -2.46
CA SER A 185 -15.14 -21.52 -1.80
C SER A 185 -15.43 -20.81 -0.46
N GLU A 186 -14.45 -20.13 0.13
CA GLU A 186 -14.58 -19.42 1.42
C GLU A 186 -14.60 -17.88 1.28
N GLN A 187 -14.57 -17.35 0.06
CA GLN A 187 -14.64 -15.91 -0.15
C GLN A 187 -15.94 -15.36 0.45
N LYS A 188 -15.83 -14.28 1.25
CA LYS A 188 -16.98 -13.49 1.71
C LYS A 188 -17.86 -13.21 0.49
N SER A 189 -19.00 -13.89 0.43
CA SER A 189 -19.99 -13.66 -0.61
C SER A 189 -20.43 -12.22 -0.49
N TYR A 190 -19.93 -11.36 -1.36
CA TYR A 190 -20.42 -9.99 -1.45
C TYR A 190 -21.92 -10.08 -1.74
N PRO A 191 -22.78 -9.43 -0.94
CA PRO A 191 -24.22 -9.48 -1.14
C PRO A 191 -24.52 -9.09 -2.58
N VAL A 192 -25.28 -9.94 -3.25
CA VAL A 192 -25.65 -9.75 -4.64
C VAL A 192 -27.06 -9.17 -4.69
N TYR A 193 -27.19 -8.02 -5.33
CA TYR A 193 -28.46 -7.31 -5.41
C TYR A 193 -29.16 -7.58 -6.74
N ARG A 194 -30.48 -7.43 -6.72
CA ARG A 194 -31.31 -7.61 -7.92
C ARG A 194 -31.05 -6.46 -8.89
N CYS A 195 -30.57 -6.78 -10.09
CA CYS A 195 -30.28 -5.78 -11.12
C CYS A 195 -31.58 -5.13 -11.61
N PRO A 196 -31.65 -3.78 -11.71
CA PRO A 196 -32.84 -3.12 -12.20
C PRO A 196 -33.01 -3.30 -13.72
N LYS A 197 -31.92 -3.59 -14.45
CA LYS A 197 -31.91 -3.75 -15.91
C LYS A 197 -32.19 -5.18 -16.38
N CYS A 198 -31.62 -6.21 -15.73
CA CYS A 198 -31.83 -7.62 -16.12
C CYS A 198 -32.68 -8.43 -15.14
N GLY A 199 -33.06 -7.88 -13.98
CA GLY A 199 -33.92 -8.53 -13.00
C GLY A 199 -33.28 -9.67 -12.19
N GLN A 200 -32.04 -10.08 -12.50
CA GLN A 200 -31.32 -11.16 -11.82
C GLN A 200 -30.56 -10.65 -10.58
N GLN A 201 -30.39 -11.50 -9.56
CA GLN A 201 -29.45 -11.24 -8.46
C GLN A 201 -28.01 -11.32 -9.00
N SER A 202 -27.51 -10.17 -9.48
CA SER A 202 -26.25 -10.11 -10.22
C SER A 202 -25.45 -8.83 -9.99
N VAL A 203 -25.97 -7.84 -9.25
CA VAL A 203 -25.24 -6.60 -8.98
C VAL A 203 -24.32 -6.80 -7.79
N GLY A 204 -23.02 -6.64 -8.03
CA GLY A 204 -22.01 -6.54 -6.98
C GLY A 204 -21.66 -5.09 -6.71
N ILE A 205 -21.50 -4.72 -5.44
CA ILE A 205 -21.00 -3.42 -5.02
C ILE A 205 -19.49 -3.54 -4.81
N TYR A 206 -18.70 -2.81 -5.59
CA TYR A 206 -17.24 -2.74 -5.50
C TYR A 206 -16.81 -1.36 -5.00
N ALA A 207 -15.54 -1.14 -4.66
CA ALA A 207 -15.09 0.13 -4.07
C ALA A 207 -15.51 1.39 -4.86
N LYS A 208 -15.40 1.37 -6.20
CA LYS A 208 -15.66 2.55 -7.06
C LYS A 208 -16.97 2.47 -7.84
N VAL A 209 -17.51 1.27 -8.03
CA VAL A 209 -18.65 1.03 -8.94
C VAL A 209 -19.53 -0.08 -8.40
N ALA A 210 -20.84 0.07 -8.55
CA ALA A 210 -21.79 -1.02 -8.45
C ALA A 210 -22.14 -1.47 -9.87
N LYS A 211 -21.89 -2.74 -10.22
CA LYS A 211 -22.14 -3.23 -11.59
C LYS A 211 -22.78 -4.60 -11.61
N CYS A 212 -23.59 -4.83 -12.64
CA CYS A 212 -24.11 -6.16 -12.95
C CYS A 212 -22.98 -7.07 -13.45
N ARG A 213 -22.90 -8.28 -12.91
CA ARG A 213 -21.91 -9.30 -13.31
C ARG A 213 -22.25 -10.01 -14.62
N HIS A 214 -23.50 -9.89 -15.08
CA HIS A 214 -23.94 -10.49 -16.35
C HIS A 214 -23.39 -9.68 -17.54
N GLU A 215 -22.57 -10.31 -18.39
CA GLU A 215 -21.83 -9.65 -19.48
C GLU A 215 -22.72 -8.89 -20.46
N THR A 216 -23.91 -9.40 -20.76
CA THR A 216 -24.84 -8.78 -21.72
C THR A 216 -25.64 -7.60 -21.15
N CYS A 217 -25.65 -7.40 -19.83
CA CYS A 217 -26.48 -6.37 -19.20
C CYS A 217 -25.83 -4.98 -19.23
N GLY A 218 -24.55 -4.88 -18.88
CA GLY A 218 -23.80 -3.61 -18.89
C GLY A 218 -24.26 -2.55 -17.86
N PHE A 219 -25.15 -2.89 -16.93
CA PHE A 219 -25.58 -1.96 -15.87
C PHE A 219 -24.42 -1.63 -14.92
N HIS A 220 -24.18 -0.33 -14.69
CA HIS A 220 -23.19 0.16 -13.74
C HIS A 220 -23.60 1.52 -13.16
N VAL A 221 -23.20 1.78 -11.92
CA VAL A 221 -23.35 3.07 -11.23
C VAL A 221 -22.07 3.36 -10.48
N PHE A 222 -21.52 4.56 -10.66
CA PHE A 222 -20.36 5.02 -9.89
C PHE A 222 -20.76 5.28 -8.43
N ARG A 223 -19.93 4.80 -7.50
CA ARG A 223 -20.14 5.05 -6.07
C ARG A 223 -19.65 6.42 -5.64
N GLU A 224 -18.75 7.03 -6.39
CA GLU A 224 -18.31 8.39 -6.12
C GLU A 224 -19.13 9.37 -6.96
N VAL A 225 -19.92 10.21 -6.29
CA VAL A 225 -20.80 11.18 -6.93
C VAL A 225 -20.58 12.53 -6.26
N CYS A 226 -20.11 13.52 -7.03
CA CYS A 226 -19.90 14.90 -6.58
C CYS A 226 -19.10 15.01 -5.26
N GLY A 227 -18.05 14.18 -5.12
CA GLY A 227 -17.16 14.18 -3.95
C GLY A 227 -17.67 13.42 -2.73
N ILE A 228 -18.76 12.64 -2.87
CA ILE A 228 -19.28 11.75 -1.83
C ILE A 228 -19.18 10.31 -2.31
N LEU A 229 -18.67 9.43 -1.44
CA LEU A 229 -18.72 7.98 -1.63
C LEU A 229 -20.06 7.44 -1.11
N LEU A 230 -20.82 6.77 -1.96
CA LEU A 230 -22.08 6.11 -1.62
C LEU A 230 -21.81 4.85 -0.79
N SER A 231 -22.50 4.76 0.35
CA SER A 231 -22.57 3.54 1.17
C SER A 231 -23.27 2.41 0.41
N GLU A 232 -23.10 1.18 0.89
CA GLU A 232 -23.80 0.02 0.33
C GLU A 232 -25.32 0.18 0.42
N ASP A 233 -25.83 0.71 1.54
CA ASP A 233 -27.25 1.00 1.72
C ASP A 233 -27.77 2.02 0.69
N ASN A 234 -27.01 3.09 0.41
CA ASN A 234 -27.41 4.06 -0.60
C ASN A 234 -27.51 3.42 -1.99
N ILE A 235 -26.56 2.55 -2.33
CA ILE A 235 -26.59 1.82 -3.62
C ILE A 235 -27.76 0.82 -3.64
N HIS A 236 -28.00 0.12 -2.54
CA HIS A 236 -29.14 -0.78 -2.39
C HIS A 236 -30.47 -0.03 -2.59
N ASP A 237 -30.65 1.11 -1.94
CA ASP A 237 -31.86 1.94 -2.07
C ASP A 237 -32.03 2.47 -3.49
N LEU A 238 -30.94 2.90 -4.13
CA LEU A 238 -30.97 3.36 -5.52
C LEU A 238 -31.41 2.25 -6.49
N ILE A 239 -30.93 1.02 -6.29
CA ILE A 239 -31.24 -0.11 -7.16
C ILE A 239 -32.63 -0.70 -6.88
N SER A 240 -33.06 -0.73 -5.62
CA SER A 240 -34.32 -1.35 -5.20
C SER A 240 -35.51 -0.40 -5.30
N SER A 241 -35.33 0.86 -4.91
CA SER A 241 -36.41 1.87 -4.86
C SER A 241 -36.30 2.93 -5.97
N GLY A 242 -35.23 2.88 -6.76
CA GLY A 242 -34.96 3.86 -7.83
C GLY A 242 -34.38 5.18 -7.32
N ARG A 243 -34.20 5.37 -6.01
CA ARG A 243 -33.70 6.62 -5.42
C ARG A 243 -32.95 6.42 -4.11
N THR A 244 -31.99 7.29 -3.82
CA THR A 244 -31.31 7.33 -2.52
C THR A 244 -32.06 8.20 -1.50
N PRO A 245 -31.75 8.06 -0.21
CA PRO A 245 -31.97 9.13 0.77
C PRO A 245 -31.28 10.44 0.34
N ILE A 246 -31.61 11.54 1.02
CA ILE A 246 -30.97 12.85 0.75
C ILE A 246 -29.48 12.76 1.09
N LEU A 247 -28.65 12.87 0.07
CA LEU A 247 -27.20 12.96 0.21
C LEU A 247 -26.84 14.39 0.58
N LYS A 248 -26.15 14.57 1.69
CA LYS A 248 -25.78 15.88 2.21
C LYS A 248 -24.34 16.22 1.82
N GLY A 249 -24.13 17.45 1.34
CA GLY A 249 -22.78 17.97 1.08
C GLY A 249 -22.19 17.60 -0.29
N LEU A 250 -23.03 17.28 -1.28
CA LEU A 250 -22.59 17.08 -2.67
C LEU A 250 -21.97 18.37 -3.20
N THR A 251 -20.87 18.27 -3.93
CA THR A 251 -20.15 19.45 -4.45
C THR A 251 -20.37 19.61 -5.95
N SER A 252 -20.89 20.77 -6.36
CA SER A 252 -21.09 21.12 -7.78
C SER A 252 -19.76 21.41 -8.48
N LYS A 253 -19.76 21.44 -9.82
CA LYS A 253 -18.58 21.85 -10.62
C LYS A 253 -18.05 23.25 -10.25
N ALA A 254 -18.92 24.11 -9.72
CA ALA A 254 -18.57 25.45 -9.24
C ALA A 254 -18.12 25.49 -7.76
N GLY A 255 -17.87 24.33 -7.13
CA GLY A 255 -17.43 24.23 -5.74
C GLY A 255 -18.52 24.45 -4.68
N LYS A 256 -19.75 24.77 -5.08
CA LYS A 256 -20.87 24.99 -4.15
C LYS A 256 -21.42 23.66 -3.64
N LYS A 257 -21.65 23.56 -2.33
CA LYS A 257 -22.28 22.41 -1.68
C LYS A 257 -23.81 22.45 -1.83
N PHE A 258 -24.41 21.31 -2.11
CA PHE A 258 -25.86 21.13 -2.20
C PHE A 258 -26.28 19.77 -1.64
N ASN A 259 -27.59 19.62 -1.40
CA ASN A 259 -28.18 18.36 -0.98
C ASN A 259 -29.17 17.92 -2.05
N ALA A 260 -29.11 16.65 -2.44
CA ALA A 260 -30.00 16.08 -3.44
C ALA A 260 -30.16 14.58 -3.20
N ARG A 261 -31.22 14.01 -3.76
CA ARG A 261 -31.34 12.56 -3.92
C ARG A 261 -30.73 12.17 -5.26
N LEU A 262 -30.11 11.01 -5.30
CA LEU A 262 -29.73 10.39 -6.56
C LEU A 262 -30.89 9.50 -7.01
N VAL A 263 -31.34 9.67 -8.25
CA VAL A 263 -32.46 8.93 -8.84
C VAL A 263 -31.96 8.18 -10.07
N LEU A 264 -32.38 6.93 -10.22
CA LEU A 264 -32.10 6.10 -11.37
C LEU A 264 -33.17 6.35 -12.45
N GLY A 265 -32.76 6.87 -13.61
CA GLY A 265 -33.63 7.11 -14.75
C GLY A 265 -34.04 5.84 -15.48
N GLU A 266 -34.97 5.96 -16.43
CA GLU A 266 -35.41 4.84 -17.29
C GLU A 266 -34.30 4.30 -18.19
N ASP A 267 -33.30 5.15 -18.49
CA ASP A 267 -32.07 4.79 -19.19
C ASP A 267 -31.02 4.13 -18.28
N TYR A 268 -31.36 3.93 -17.00
CA TYR A 268 -30.46 3.46 -15.94
C TYR A 268 -29.28 4.40 -15.65
N ALA A 269 -29.35 5.66 -16.08
CA ALA A 269 -28.40 6.70 -15.69
C ALA A 269 -28.83 7.35 -14.38
N THR A 270 -27.88 7.94 -13.65
CA THR A 270 -28.16 8.63 -12.40
C THR A 270 -28.38 10.12 -12.61
N SER A 271 -29.42 10.66 -11.98
CA SER A 271 -29.79 12.08 -12.02
C SER A 271 -30.06 12.61 -10.62
N PHE A 272 -30.03 13.93 -10.45
CA PHE A 272 -30.28 14.57 -9.15
C PHE A 272 -31.72 15.05 -9.04
N GLU A 273 -32.39 14.63 -7.96
CA GLU A 273 -33.68 15.17 -7.55
C GLU A 273 -33.47 16.08 -6.32
N PHE A 274 -33.88 17.35 -6.45
CA PHE A 274 -33.81 18.34 -5.38
C PHE A 274 -35.16 18.47 -4.69
N GLU A 275 -35.18 18.57 -3.37
CA GLU A 275 -36.43 18.88 -2.67
C GLU A 275 -36.90 20.29 -3.04
N ASN A 276 -38.03 20.36 -3.73
CA ASN A 276 -38.75 21.62 -3.95
C ASN A 276 -39.22 22.16 -2.60
N LYS A 277 -38.55 23.21 -2.09
CA LYS A 277 -39.13 24.06 -1.05
C LYS A 277 -40.41 24.68 -1.61
N LYS A 278 -41.58 24.11 -1.31
CA LYS A 278 -42.87 24.76 -1.54
C LYS A 278 -42.79 26.17 -0.97
N GLY A 279 -42.93 27.17 -1.85
CA GLY A 279 -42.83 28.57 -1.50
C GLY A 279 -43.81 28.94 -0.39
N LYS A 280 -43.35 29.77 0.55
CA LYS A 280 -44.23 30.54 1.43
C LYS A 280 -45.19 31.34 0.54
N GLN A 281 -46.44 30.93 0.53
CA GLN A 281 -47.56 31.68 -0.01
C GLN A 281 -47.59 33.03 0.73
N LYS A 282 -47.26 34.13 0.05
CA LYS A 282 -47.47 35.49 0.58
C LYS A 282 -48.98 35.67 0.71
N GLY A 283 -49.46 35.67 1.95
CA GLY A 283 -50.80 36.13 2.31
C GLY A 283 -50.94 37.61 1.93
N ARG A 284 -52.10 37.90 1.34
CA ARG A 284 -52.53 39.17 0.75
C ARG A 284 -52.84 40.20 1.82
#